data_AF-A0AAD7JJB9-F1
#
_entry.id   AF-A0AAD7JJB9-F1
#
_cell.length_a   1.000
_cell.length_b   1.000
_cell.length_c   1.000
_cell.angle_alpha   90.00
_cell.angle_beta   90.00
_cell.angle_gamma   90.00
#
_symmetry.space_group_name_H-M   'P 1'
#
loop_
_entity.id
_entity.type
_entity.pdbx_description
1 polymer ?
#
loop_
_entity_poly.entity_id
_entity_poly.type
_entity_poly.pdbx_seq_one_letter_code
_entity_poly.pdbx_strand_id
1 'polypeptide(L)' 'FLSGFITSPACEACGHPSESRAHYLLECPLLEPFRQPLHDAARRAGHFGSLHVATLLSEPKVLKALGGFIEASRRFERH' A
#
# COMPACT_ATOMS: atom_id res chain seq x y z
N PHE A 1 24.46 -23.18 2.98
CA PHE A 1 23.85 -21.85 3.21
C PHE A 1 23.54 -21.21 1.87
N LEU A 2 22.33 -21.37 1.34
CA LEU A 2 21.88 -20.60 0.17
C LEU A 2 20.61 -19.86 0.60
N SER A 3 20.81 -18.64 1.09
CA SER A 3 19.72 -17.69 1.27
C SER A 3 19.33 -17.22 -0.12
N GLY A 4 18.25 -17.79 -0.67
CA GLY A 4 17.63 -17.27 -1.87
C GLY A 4 17.10 -15.88 -1.53
N PHE A 5 17.74 -14.83 -2.06
CA PHE A 5 17.15 -13.51 -2.08
C PHE A 5 15.88 -13.61 -2.93
N ILE A 6 14.73 -13.73 -2.28
CA ILE A 6 13.43 -13.56 -2.93
C ILE A 6 13.43 -12.12 -3.41
N THR A 7 13.73 -11.91 -4.69
CA THR A 7 13.60 -10.61 -5.31
C THR A 7 12.13 -10.28 -5.33
N SER A 8 11.75 -9.14 -4.75
CA SER A 8 10.36 -8.68 -4.86
C SER A 8 10.04 -8.51 -6.34
N PRO A 9 8.86 -8.96 -6.81
CA PRO A 9 8.49 -8.78 -8.22
C PRO A 9 8.44 -7.29 -8.58
N ALA A 10 8.51 -6.99 -9.87
CA ALA A 10 8.29 -5.64 -10.34
C ALA A 10 6.83 -5.21 -10.08
N CYS A 11 6.61 -3.91 -9.88
CA CYS A 11 5.28 -3.36 -9.69
C CYS A 11 4.46 -3.53 -10.98
N GLU A 12 3.35 -4.26 -10.90
CA GLU A 12 2.48 -4.49 -12.06
C GLU A 12 1.81 -3.22 -12.57
N ALA A 13 1.63 -2.23 -11.70
CA ALA A 13 1.04 -0.95 -12.10
C ALA A 13 2.06 -0.11 -12.88
N CYS A 14 3.16 0.29 -12.22
CA CYS A 14 4.08 1.29 -12.76
C CYS A 14 5.40 0.74 -13.33
N GLY A 15 5.64 -0.56 -13.25
CA GLY A 15 6.86 -1.21 -13.73
C GLY A 15 8.10 -1.02 -12.85
N HIS A 16 7.95 -0.46 -11.64
CA HIS A 16 9.07 -0.31 -10.70
C HIS A 16 9.77 -1.66 -10.45
N PRO A 17 11.12 -1.74 -10.51
CA PRO A 17 11.83 -3.03 -10.59
C PRO A 17 11.74 -3.89 -9.32
N SER A 18 11.35 -3.31 -8.20
CA SER A 18 11.14 -4.02 -6.93
C SER A 18 9.94 -3.41 -6.22
N GLU A 19 8.87 -4.18 -6.11
CA GLU A 19 7.68 -3.75 -5.42
C GLU A 19 7.74 -4.11 -3.94
N SER A 20 8.01 -3.11 -3.11
CA SER A 20 7.91 -3.25 -1.66
C SER A 20 6.50 -2.89 -1.18
N ARG A 21 6.20 -3.19 0.09
CA ARG A 21 4.98 -2.70 0.76
C ARG A 21 4.89 -1.17 0.77
N ALA A 22 6.03 -0.50 0.97
CA ALA A 22 6.12 0.96 0.92
C ALA A 22 5.82 1.47 -0.50
N HIS A 23 6.37 0.81 -1.52
CA HIS A 23 6.08 1.15 -2.90
C HIS A 23 4.59 1.06 -3.21
N TYR A 24 3.99 -0.12 -2.97
CA TYR A 24 2.58 -0.34 -3.25
C TYR A 24 1.67 0.65 -2.51
N LEU A 25 1.89 0.83 -1.21
CA LEU A 25 0.99 1.62 -0.37
C LEU A 25 1.21 3.14 -0.47
N LEU A 26 2.45 3.59 -0.65
CA LEU A 26 2.83 5.00 -0.42
C LEU A 26 3.56 5.67 -1.59
N GLU A 27 4.29 4.92 -2.43
CA GLU A 27 5.23 5.55 -3.40
C GLU A 27 4.79 5.37 -4.86
N CYS A 28 4.08 4.31 -5.21
CA CYS A 28 3.67 4.03 -6.59
C CYS A 28 2.83 5.18 -7.16
N PRO A 29 3.29 5.88 -8.22
CA PRO A 29 2.59 7.07 -8.72
C PRO A 29 1.22 6.71 -9.33
N LEU A 30 1.08 5.53 -9.94
CA LEU A 30 -0.19 5.11 -10.52
C LEU A 30 -1.25 4.72 -9.50
N LEU A 31 -0.84 4.46 -8.25
CA LEU A 31 -1.76 4.17 -7.16
C LEU A 31 -2.05 5.38 -6.27
N GLU A 32 -1.40 6.52 -6.53
CA GLU A 32 -1.61 7.77 -5.79
C GLU A 32 -3.09 8.19 -5.71
N PRO A 33 -3.89 8.14 -6.81
CA PRO A 33 -5.30 8.56 -6.75
C PRO A 33 -6.15 7.78 -5.76
N PHE A 34 -5.75 6.56 -5.41
CA PHE A 34 -6.49 5.69 -4.49
C PHE A 34 -6.11 5.91 -3.02
N ARG A 35 -5.11 6.74 -2.71
CA ARG A 35 -4.59 6.92 -1.34
C ARG A 35 -5.39 7.89 -0.47
N GLN A 36 -6.21 8.75 -1.07
CA GLN A 36 -6.95 9.77 -0.32
C GLN A 36 -7.78 9.17 0.85
N PRO A 37 -8.53 8.05 0.65
CA PRO A 37 -9.26 7.41 1.75
C PRO A 37 -8.36 6.90 2.89
N LEU A 38 -7.13 6.49 2.58
CA LEU A 38 -6.15 6.06 3.59
C LEU A 38 -5.70 7.24 4.45
N HIS A 39 -5.39 8.38 3.82
CA HIS A 39 -5.02 9.60 4.53
C HIS A 39 -6.14 10.08 5.44
N ASP A 40 -7.37 10.08 4.94
CA ASP A 40 -8.53 10.53 5.72
C ASP A 40 -8.83 9.59 6.89
N ALA A 41 -8.68 8.28 6.69
CA ALA A 41 -8.85 7.29 7.76
C ALA A 41 -7.75 7.42 8.84
N ALA A 42 -6.50 7.59 8.44
CA ALA A 42 -5.39 7.80 9.37
C ALA A 42 -5.58 9.09 10.19
N ARG A 43 -6.00 10.18 9.54
CA ARG A 43 -6.32 11.44 10.23
C ARG A 43 -7.43 11.27 11.26
N ARG A 44 -8.53 10.58 10.91
CA ARG A 44 -9.62 10.27 11.86
C ARG A 44 -9.18 9.37 13.01
N ALA A 45 -8.15 8.56 12.80
CA ALA A 45 -7.55 7.71 13.84
C ALA A 45 -6.53 8.46 14.73
N GLY A 46 -6.27 9.75 14.47
CA GLY A 46 -5.32 10.56 15.24
C GLY A 46 -3.89 10.55 14.69
N HIS A 47 -3.66 9.96 13.51
CA HIS A 47 -2.37 9.98 12.83
C HIS A 47 -2.33 11.17 11.86
N PHE A 48 -1.51 12.17 12.15
CA PHE A 48 -1.38 13.38 11.35
C PHE A 48 -0.06 13.39 10.56
N GLY A 49 -0.08 14.02 9.38
CA GLY A 49 1.10 14.14 8.52
C GLY A 49 1.25 12.97 7.54
N SER A 50 2.51 12.60 7.27
CA SER A 50 2.84 11.53 6.30
C SER A 50 2.36 10.18 6.79
N LEU A 51 1.72 9.43 5.90
CA LEU A 51 1.33 8.05 6.15
C LEU A 51 2.56 7.15 6.28
N HIS A 52 2.51 6.22 7.24
CA HIS A 52 3.53 5.20 7.41
C HIS A 52 2.92 3.82 7.17
N VAL A 53 3.71 2.90 6.59
CA VAL A 53 3.28 1.52 6.34
C VAL A 53 2.81 0.85 7.64
N ALA A 54 3.51 1.07 8.75
CA ALA A 54 3.13 0.50 10.04
C ALA A 54 1.72 0.95 10.47
N THR A 55 1.40 2.24 10.33
CA THR A 55 0.05 2.76 10.62
C THR A 55 -1.00 2.08 9.77
N LEU A 56 -0.78 1.96 8.45
CA LEU A 56 -1.73 1.34 7.54
C LEU A 56 -2.02 -0.14 7.88
N LEU A 57 -1.01 -0.86 8.35
CA LEU A 57 -1.10 -2.30 8.62
C LEU A 57 -1.50 -2.65 10.06
N SER A 58 -1.39 -1.72 11.00
CA SER A 58 -1.60 -2.01 12.42
C SER A 58 -2.73 -1.21 13.06
N GLU A 59 -3.16 -0.08 12.48
CA GLU A 59 -4.27 0.72 13.02
C GLU A 59 -5.63 0.13 12.61
N PRO A 60 -6.43 -0.44 13.53
CA PRO A 60 -7.69 -1.10 13.18
C PRO A 60 -8.68 -0.18 12.47
N LYS A 61 -8.67 1.11 12.82
CA LYS A 61 -9.55 2.13 12.22
C LYS A 61 -9.22 2.43 10.75
N VAL A 62 -8.02 2.06 10.30
CA VAL A 62 -7.55 2.30 8.93
C VAL A 62 -7.77 1.07 8.03
N LEU A 63 -7.88 -0.14 8.61
CA LEU A 63 -7.97 -1.39 7.85
C LEU A 63 -9.13 -1.43 6.83
N LYS A 64 -10.28 -0.81 7.15
CA LYS A 64 -11.39 -0.72 6.19
C LYS A 64 -11.00 0.10 4.95
N ALA A 65 -10.31 1.22 5.13
CA ALA A 65 -9.84 2.04 4.02
C ALA A 65 -8.71 1.32 3.25
N LEU A 66 -7.87 0.55 3.95
CA LEU A 66 -6.87 -0.31 3.32
C LEU A 66 -7.51 -1.37 2.42
N GLY A 67 -8.58 -2.03 2.86
CA GLY A 67 -9.34 -2.96 2.03
C GLY A 67 -9.87 -2.29 0.76
N GLY A 68 -10.48 -1.11 0.90
CA GLY A 68 -10.97 -0.34 -0.25
C GLY A 68 -9.86 0.12 -1.21
N PHE A 69 -8.67 0.46 -0.71
CA PHE A 69 -7.51 0.74 -1.55
C PHE A 69 -7.07 -0.50 -2.34
N ILE A 70 -7.00 -1.66 -1.68
CA ILE A 70 -6.62 -2.92 -2.32
C ILE A 70 -7.60 -3.29 -3.43
N GLU A 71 -8.91 -3.20 -3.18
CA GLU A 71 -9.95 -3.41 -4.18
C GLU A 71 -9.85 -2.40 -5.34
N ALA A 72 -9.74 -1.11 -5.04
CA ALA A 72 -9.68 -0.06 -6.05
C ALA A 72 -8.44 -0.15 -6.95
N SER A 73 -7.31 -0.63 -6.41
CA SER A 73 -6.10 -0.87 -7.18
C SER A 73 -6.22 -2.03 -8.17
N ARG A 74 -7.25 -2.88 -8.03
CA ARG A 74 -7.50 -4.11 -8.82
C ARG A 74 -6.30 -5.06 -8.89
N ARG A 75 -5.33 -4.92 -7.99
CA ARG A 75 -4.05 -5.62 -8.01
C ARG A 75 -4.20 -7.15 -7.95
N PHE A 76 -5.18 -7.64 -7.20
CA PHE A 76 -5.37 -9.07 -6.93
C PHE A 76 -6.60 -9.66 -7.63
N GLU A 77 -7.19 -8.95 -8.60
CA GLU A 77 -8.39 -9.44 -9.29
C GLU A 77 -8.14 -10.57 -10.30
N ARG A 78 -6.88 -10.95 -10.52
CA ARG A 78 -6.54 -12.09 -11.38
C ARG A 78 -6.49 -13.39 -10.56
N HIS A 79 -7.67 -13.97 -10.29
CA HIS A 79 -7.85 -15.38 -9.91
C HIS A 79 -9.09 -15.98 -10.55
#